data_AF-A0A8J8JTY1-F1
#
_entry.id   AF-A0A8J8JTY1-F1
#
_cell.length_a   1.000
_cell.length_b   1.000
_cell.length_c   1.000
_cell.angle_alpha   90.00
_cell.angle_beta   90.00
_cell.angle_gamma   90.00
#
_symmetry.space_group_name_H-M   'P 1'
#
loop_
_entity.id
_entity.type
_entity.pdbx_description
1 polymer ?
#
loop_
_entity_poly.entity_id
_entity_poly.type
_entity_poly.pdbx_seq_one_letter_code
_entity_poly.pdbx_strand_id
1 'polypeptide(L)' 'MEQIKEFAKNARKARLLVHGDFIIGLPGETKETIRMSKQLIKEVRPDILQVAVASPFPGTEFYEWCRENEYL' A
#
# COMPACT_ATOMS: atom_id res chain seq x y z
N MET A 1 -3.47 6.75 -9.02
CA MET A 1 -4.72 6.08 -8.60
C MET A 1 -5.53 5.55 -9.78
N GLU A 2 -5.70 6.29 -10.87
CA GLU A 2 -6.52 5.83 -12.02
C GLU A 2 -6.02 4.52 -12.64
N GLN A 3 -4.71 4.41 -12.87
CA GLN A 3 -4.09 3.20 -13.41
C GLN A 3 -4.38 1.94 -12.58
N ILE A 4 -4.44 2.05 -11.25
CA ILE A 4 -4.72 0.92 -10.36
C ILE A 4 -6.17 0.45 -10.54
N LYS A 5 -7.11 1.38 -10.66
CA LYS A 5 -8.53 1.07 -10.89
C LYS A 5 -8.73 0.44 -12.25
N GLU A 6 -8.06 0.96 -13.28
CA GLU A 6 -8.10 0.42 -14.63
C GLU A 6 -7.50 -0.98 -14.69
N PHE A 7 -6.35 -1.20 -14.06
CA PHE A 7 -5.74 -2.53 -13.93
C PHE A 7 -6.70 -3.54 -13.30
N ALA A 8 -7.30 -3.20 -12.16
CA ALA A 8 -8.24 -4.09 -11.47
C ALA A 8 -9.49 -4.40 -12.31
N LYS A 9 -9.99 -3.42 -13.07
CA LYS A 9 -11.10 -3.62 -14.02
C LYS A 9 -10.70 -4.58 -15.14
N ASN A 10 -9.52 -4.43 -15.70
CA ASN A 10 -9.03 -5.27 -16.79
C ASN A 10 -8.72 -6.70 -16.31
N ALA A 11 -8.09 -6.85 -15.14
CA ALA A 11 -7.85 -8.16 -14.51
C ALA A 11 -9.16 -8.92 -14.28
N ARG A 12 -10.20 -8.26 -13.75
CA ARG A 12 -11.53 -8.87 -13.61
C ARG A 12 -12.15 -9.30 -14.94
N LYS A 13 -12.05 -8.46 -15.99
CA LYS A 13 -12.53 -8.83 -17.33
C LYS A 13 -11.81 -10.06 -17.87
N ALA A 14 -10.52 -10.20 -17.58
CA ALA A 14 -9.70 -11.35 -17.95
C ALA A 14 -9.88 -12.57 -17.02
N ARG A 15 -10.75 -12.50 -16.01
CA ARG A 15 -10.96 -13.54 -14.99
C ARG A 15 -9.69 -13.87 -14.19
N LEU A 16 -8.82 -12.88 -13.98
CA LEU A 16 -7.66 -12.99 -13.13
C LEU A 16 -7.99 -12.54 -11.71
N LEU A 17 -7.38 -13.21 -10.72
CA LEU A 17 -7.45 -12.79 -9.33
C LEU A 17 -6.53 -11.58 -9.11
N VAL A 18 -6.97 -10.66 -8.27
CA VAL A 18 -6.23 -9.45 -7.89
C VAL A 18 -5.84 -9.55 -6.42
N HIS A 19 -4.53 -9.56 -6.16
CA HIS A 19 -3.98 -9.37 -4.83
C HIS A 19 -3.67 -7.88 -4.64
N GLY A 20 -4.34 -7.25 -3.67
CA GLY A 20 -4.06 -5.87 -3.27
C GLY A 20 -3.13 -5.86 -2.06
N ASP A 21 -1.90 -5.43 -2.27
CA ASP A 21 -0.89 -5.27 -1.22
C ASP A 21 -0.70 -3.79 -0.88
N PHE A 22 -0.83 -3.45 0.41
CA PHE A 22 -0.79 -2.09 0.91
C PHE A 22 0.13 -2.01 2.12
N ILE A 23 0.89 -0.92 2.21
CA ILE A 23 1.75 -0.64 3.36
C ILE A 23 1.24 0.64 4.03
N ILE A 24 1.24 0.66 5.37
CA ILE A 24 0.97 1.84 6.20
C ILE A 24 2.15 2.15 7.13
N GLY A 25 2.39 3.41 7.44
CA GLY A 25 3.47 3.89 8.30
C GLY A 25 4.76 4.28 7.55
N LEU A 26 4.69 4.50 6.23
CA LEU A 26 5.87 4.97 5.46
C LEU A 26 6.16 6.46 5.71
N PRO A 27 7.38 6.93 5.41
CA PRO A 27 7.73 8.35 5.53
C PRO A 27 6.76 9.26 4.77
N GLY A 28 6.28 10.31 5.42
CA GLY A 28 5.32 11.25 4.83
C GLY A 28 3.86 10.79 4.83
N GLU A 29 3.56 9.62 5.39
CA GLU A 29 2.18 9.13 5.50
C GLU A 29 1.38 9.89 6.56
N THR A 30 0.14 10.23 6.23
CA THR A 30 -0.78 10.97 7.11
C THR A 30 -2.09 10.22 7.29
N LYS A 31 -2.93 10.65 8.23
CA LYS A 31 -4.27 10.07 8.42
C LYS A 31 -5.13 10.22 7.15
N GLU A 32 -4.93 11.31 6.42
CA GLU A 32 -5.63 11.61 5.17
C GLU A 32 -5.21 10.63 4.07
N THR A 33 -3.92 10.38 3.89
CA THR A 33 -3.44 9.42 2.88
C THR A 33 -3.87 7.99 3.22
N ILE A 34 -3.87 7.60 4.50
CA ILE A 34 -4.39 6.29 4.95
C ILE A 34 -5.88 6.14 4.60
N ARG A 35 -6.68 7.21 4.79
CA ARG A 35 -8.10 7.20 4.39
C ARG A 35 -8.26 7.08 2.87
N MET A 36 -7.38 7.68 2.08
CA MET A 36 -7.37 7.53 0.62
C MET A 36 -7.05 6.09 0.21
N SER A 37 -6.07 5.44 0.85
CA SER A 37 -5.76 4.01 0.63
C SER A 37 -6.95 3.13 0.98
N LYS A 38 -7.62 3.38 2.11
CA LYS A 38 -8.87 2.67 2.48
C LYS A 38 -9.97 2.84 1.44
N GLN A 39 -10.13 4.04 0.89
CA GLN A 39 -11.11 4.29 -0.17
C GLN A 39 -10.75 3.55 -1.45
N LEU A 40 -9.47 3.54 -1.83
CA LEU A 40 -8.98 2.80 -2.99
C LEU A 40 -9.23 1.30 -2.85
N ILE A 41 -8.97 0.70 -1.68
CA ILE A 41 -9.26 -0.71 -1.40
C ILE A 41 -10.73 -1.03 -1.67
N LYS A 42 -11.65 -0.17 -1.20
CA LYS A 42 -13.09 -0.35 -1.41
C LYS A 42 -13.51 -0.25 -2.88
N GLU A 43 -12.85 0.59 -3.66
CA GLU A 43 -13.15 0.76 -5.09
C GLU A 43 -12.54 -0.36 -5.94
N VAL A 44 -11.30 -0.74 -5.63
CA VAL A 44 -10.57 -1.80 -6.33
C VAL A 44 -11.17 -3.16 -6.04
N ARG A 45 -11.64 -3.41 -4.80
CA ARG A 45 -12.18 -4.71 -4.34
C ARG A 45 -11.28 -5.88 -4.75
N PRO A 46 -10.05 -5.95 -4.23
CA PRO A 46 -9.16 -7.07 -4.53
C PRO A 46 -9.74 -8.36 -3.95
N ASP A 47 -9.39 -9.50 -4.56
CA ASP A 47 -9.81 -10.82 -4.10
C ASP A 47 -9.06 -11.22 -2.81
N ILE A 48 -7.81 -10.78 -2.70
CA ILE A 48 -6.98 -10.92 -1.50
C ILE A 48 -6.52 -9.53 -1.10
N LEU A 49 -6.64 -9.21 0.19
CA LEU A 49 -6.16 -7.96 0.76
C LEU A 49 -5.05 -8.25 1.78
N GLN A 50 -3.87 -7.68 1.53
CA GLN A 50 -2.79 -7.62 2.50
C GLN A 50 -2.56 -6.17 2.91
N VAL A 51 -2.45 -5.94 4.22
CA VAL A 51 -2.06 -4.64 4.78
C VAL A 51 -0.91 -4.88 5.74
N ALA A 52 0.27 -4.38 5.37
CA ALA A 52 1.47 -4.46 6.18
C ALA A 52 1.74 -3.12 6.89
N VAL A 53 2.32 -3.18 8.08
CA VAL A 53 2.90 -2.01 8.75
C VAL A 53 4.36 -1.89 8.30
N ALA A 54 4.76 -0.69 7.90
CA ALA A 54 6.12 -0.39 7.49
C ALA A 54 7.08 -0.81 8.61
N SER A 55 8.01 -1.69 8.28
CA SER A 55 8.97 -2.25 9.21
C SER A 55 10.38 -1.92 8.72
N PRO A 56 11.22 -1.26 9.54
CA PRO A 56 12.57 -0.90 9.13
C PRO A 56 13.49 -2.12 9.20
N PHE A 57 13.87 -2.66 8.04
CA PHE A 57 14.79 -3.79 7.96
C PHE A 57 16.24 -3.32 7.77
N PRO A 58 17.21 -3.81 8.58
CA PRO A 58 18.61 -3.41 8.46
C PRO A 58 19.15 -3.50 7.03
N GLY A 59 19.84 -2.46 6.57
CA GLY A 59 20.37 -2.36 5.22
C GLY A 59 19.40 -1.81 4.16
N THR A 60 18.18 -1.42 4.54
CA THR A 60 17.24 -0.71 3.66
C THR A 60 17.28 0.80 3.84
N GLU A 61 16.91 1.55 2.82
CA GLU A 61 16.79 3.01 2.90
C GLU A 61 15.79 3.44 3.99
N PHE A 62 14.69 2.70 4.15
CA PHE A 62 13.72 2.99 5.20
C PHE A 62 14.30 2.81 6.61
N TYR A 63 15.16 1.80 6.82
CA TYR A 63 15.86 1.63 8.10
C TYR A 63 16.80 2.79 8.39
N GLU A 64 17.58 3.24 7.40
CA GLU A 64 18.47 4.39 7.56
C GLU A 64 17.67 5.66 7.88
N TRP A 65 16.56 5.89 7.17
CA TRP A 65 15.65 7.00 7.45
C TRP A 65 15.10 6.94 8.88
N CYS A 66 14.64 5.78 9.35
CA CYS A 66 14.17 5.60 10.72
C CYS A 66 15.30 5.88 11.73
N ARG A 67 16.53 5.44 11.46
CA ARG A 67 17.69 5.69 12.32
C ARG A 67 18.01 7.17 12.44
N GLU A 68 18.06 7.88 11.32
CA GLU A 68 18.38 9.32 11.27
C GLU A 68 17.32 10.19 11.95
N ASN A 69 16.07 9.72 11.98
CA ASN A 69 14.94 10.40 12.63
C ASN A 69 14.62 9.85 14.04
N GLU A 70 15.48 9.02 14.62
CA GLU A 70 15.33 8.47 15.98
C GLU A 70 14.06 7.61 16.20
N TYR A 71 13.69 6.78 15.21
CA TYR A 71 12.51 5.89 15.22
C TYR A 71 12.82 4.39 15.38
N LEU A 72 14.07 4.03 15.66
CA LEU A 72 14.49 2.63 15.87
C LEU A 72 14.44 2.19 17.34
#